data_AF-A0A6J0TDC1-F1
#
_entry.id   AF-A0A6J0TDC1-F1
#
_cell.length_a   1.000
_cell.length_b   1.000
_cell.length_c   1.000
_cell.angle_alpha   90.00
_cell.angle_beta   90.00
_cell.angle_gamma   90.00
#
_symmetry.space_group_name_H-M   'P 1'
#
loop_
_entity.id
_entity.type
_entity.pdbx_description
1 polymer ?
#
loop_
_entity_poly.entity_id
_entity_poly.type
_entity_poly.pdbx_seq_one_letter_code
_entity_poly.pdbx_strand_id
1 'polypeptide(L)'
;MIPEDSLISTYDNLQNLAEKPKVKAPPPKRQKCDHWTPCPPGSYAYRMVSGGGKDKFAKICFEDELLMSEDKGNVGRGINIAIVDYITGNVVDTKNFDMYEGDFSGSMAAFIKSAPQKSLLLMVTDDDGSTKLKEDGKKAISELGSKEVRNLRFRSSWVFIAAKGFKLPEDIEKEKVNHSDKNKNRYNGWPAEIQIEGCIPKNLGS
;
A
#
# COMPACT_ATOMS: atom_id res chain seq x y z
N MET A 1 -48.64 -55.68 25.69
CA MET A 1 -48.50 -54.38 24.99
C MET A 1 -47.19 -53.76 25.44
N ILE A 2 -46.21 -53.65 24.54
CA ILE A 2 -44.96 -52.94 24.82
C ILE A 2 -45.28 -51.44 24.70
N PRO A 3 -44.92 -50.57 25.67
CA PRO A 3 -45.24 -49.16 25.60
C PRO A 3 -44.53 -48.50 24.40
N GLU A 4 -45.29 -47.92 23.46
CA GLU A 4 -44.77 -47.18 22.30
C GLU A 4 -43.90 -45.98 22.72
N ASP A 5 -44.11 -45.44 23.93
CA ASP A 5 -43.38 -44.29 24.48
C ASP A 5 -41.88 -44.54 24.70
N SER A 6 -41.48 -45.79 24.91
CA SER A 6 -40.08 -46.16 25.16
C SER A 6 -39.21 -46.07 23.90
N LEU A 7 -39.81 -46.26 22.72
CA LEU A 7 -39.09 -46.23 21.45
C LEU A 7 -38.90 -44.79 20.98
N ILE A 8 -39.92 -43.93 21.16
CA ILE A 8 -39.87 -42.52 20.75
C ILE A 8 -38.73 -41.79 21.46
N SER A 9 -38.56 -42.01 22.77
CA SER A 9 -37.50 -41.34 23.55
C SER A 9 -36.08 -41.78 23.17
N THR A 10 -35.91 -42.99 22.62
CA THR A 10 -34.59 -43.48 22.17
C THR A 10 -34.24 -42.95 20.79
N TYR A 11 -35.22 -42.78 19.90
CA TYR A 11 -35.01 -42.14 18.59
C TYR A 11 -34.65 -40.66 18.71
N ASP A 12 -35.33 -39.89 19.57
CA ASP A 12 -35.04 -38.46 19.76
C ASP A 12 -33.64 -38.23 20.37
N ASN A 13 -33.21 -39.10 21.28
CA ASN A 13 -31.87 -39.01 21.87
C ASN A 13 -30.76 -39.40 20.90
N LEU A 14 -31.00 -40.33 19.96
CA LEU A 14 -30.03 -40.70 18.92
C LEU A 14 -29.89 -39.62 17.84
N GLN A 15 -30.97 -38.90 17.49
CA GLN A 15 -30.88 -37.77 16.55
C GLN A 15 -30.05 -36.61 17.12
N ASN A 16 -30.14 -36.35 18.43
CA ASN A 16 -29.34 -35.32 19.10
C ASN A 16 -27.85 -35.67 19.24
N LEU A 17 -27.46 -36.96 19.20
CA LEU A 17 -26.05 -37.37 19.17
C LEU A 17 -25.38 -37.18 17.78
N ALA A 18 -26.17 -37.01 16.72
CA ALA A 18 -25.68 -36.87 15.35
C ALA A 18 -25.38 -35.40 14.96
N GLU A 19 -25.80 -34.42 15.75
CA GLU A 19 -25.41 -33.03 15.55
C GLU A 19 -23.99 -32.79 16.05
N LYS A 20 -23.01 -33.12 15.20
CA LYS A 20 -21.62 -32.69 15.41
C LYS A 20 -21.63 -31.17 15.64
N PRO A 21 -21.01 -30.67 16.73
CA PRO A 21 -20.93 -29.25 16.96
C PRO A 21 -20.31 -28.61 15.72
N LYS A 22 -21.06 -27.75 15.03
CA LYS A 22 -20.56 -26.94 13.93
C LYS A 22 -19.60 -25.91 14.53
N VAL A 23 -18.36 -26.32 14.79
CA VAL A 23 -17.27 -25.42 15.17
C VAL A 23 -17.04 -24.52 13.97
N LYS A 24 -17.71 -23.36 13.94
CA LYS A 24 -17.43 -22.32 12.97
C LYS A 24 -16.03 -21.82 13.28
N ALA A 25 -15.12 -21.96 12.32
CA ALA A 25 -13.82 -21.31 12.41
C ALA A 25 -14.05 -19.81 12.68
N PRO A 26 -13.31 -19.19 13.62
CA PRO A 26 -13.40 -17.76 13.84
C PRO A 26 -13.12 -17.04 12.52
N PRO A 27 -13.80 -15.91 12.24
CA PRO A 27 -13.54 -15.13 11.05
C PRO A 27 -12.04 -14.80 10.99
N PRO A 28 -11.43 -14.83 9.78
CA PRO A 28 -10.02 -14.53 9.64
C PRO A 28 -9.71 -13.17 10.27
N LYS A 29 -8.70 -13.12 11.12
CA LYS A 29 -8.29 -11.87 11.76
C LYS A 29 -7.83 -10.89 10.68
N ARG A 30 -8.36 -9.66 10.72
CA ARG A 30 -7.85 -8.54 9.92
C ARG A 30 -6.37 -8.33 10.24
N GLN A 31 -5.54 -8.24 9.19
CA GLN A 31 -4.12 -7.93 9.32
C GLN A 31 -3.88 -6.43 9.17
N LYS A 32 -2.74 -5.93 9.67
CA LYS A 32 -2.37 -4.51 9.50
C LYS A 32 -2.38 -4.12 8.02
N CYS A 33 -2.88 -2.92 7.71
CA CYS A 33 -3.04 -2.43 6.35
C CYS A 33 -3.82 -3.39 5.42
N ASP A 34 -4.67 -4.24 6.01
CA ASP A 34 -5.50 -5.23 5.32
C ASP A 34 -4.68 -6.17 4.43
N HIS A 35 -3.47 -6.54 4.89
CA HIS A 35 -2.62 -7.53 4.24
C HIS A 35 -3.31 -8.89 4.13
N TRP A 36 -2.92 -9.66 3.10
CA TRP A 36 -3.39 -11.03 2.94
C TRP A 36 -2.84 -11.97 4.04
N THR A 37 -1.57 -11.82 4.40
CA THR A 37 -0.91 -12.61 5.45
C THR A 37 -0.31 -11.71 6.54
N PRO A 38 -0.21 -12.19 7.80
CA PRO A 38 0.48 -11.46 8.85
C PRO A 38 1.95 -11.22 8.51
N CYS A 39 2.48 -10.05 8.85
CA CYS A 39 3.92 -9.80 8.81
C CYS A 39 4.67 -10.59 9.89
N PRO A 40 5.92 -11.02 9.63
CA PRO A 40 6.77 -11.63 10.64
C PRO A 40 6.99 -10.70 11.85
N PRO A 41 7.16 -11.25 13.08
CA PRO A 41 7.52 -10.46 14.24
C PRO A 41 8.76 -9.60 13.99
N GLY A 42 8.80 -8.38 14.54
CA GLY A 42 9.93 -7.48 14.33
C GLY A 42 9.98 -6.84 12.93
N SER A 43 8.86 -6.81 12.21
CA SER A 43 8.73 -6.09 10.93
C SER A 43 7.70 -4.96 11.02
N TYR A 44 7.85 -3.93 10.18
CA TYR A 44 6.80 -2.97 9.85
C TYR A 44 5.96 -3.46 8.68
N ALA A 45 4.64 -3.32 8.75
CA ALA A 45 3.75 -3.56 7.62
C ALA A 45 3.52 -2.27 6.82
N TYR A 46 3.56 -2.35 5.49
CA TYR A 46 3.15 -1.25 4.61
C TYR A 46 2.23 -1.73 3.50
N ARG A 47 1.35 -0.84 3.03
CA ARG A 47 0.58 -1.04 1.81
C ARG A 47 0.42 0.29 1.08
N MET A 48 0.71 0.28 -0.21
CA MET A 48 0.66 1.46 -1.06
C MET A 48 -0.20 1.17 -2.27
N VAL A 49 -1.10 2.08 -2.59
CA VAL A 49 -2.02 1.98 -3.72
C VAL A 49 -1.99 3.30 -4.48
N SER A 50 -1.78 3.26 -5.79
CA SER A 50 -1.89 4.46 -6.64
C SER A 50 -3.35 4.89 -6.79
N GLY A 51 -3.57 6.08 -7.34
CA GLY A 51 -4.87 6.49 -7.84
C GLY A 51 -5.34 5.61 -9.01
N GLY A 52 -6.65 5.59 -9.22
CA GLY A 52 -7.33 4.89 -10.31
C GLY A 52 -8.41 5.78 -10.94
N GLY A 53 -8.10 6.39 -12.08
CA GLY A 53 -8.97 7.39 -12.67
C GLY A 53 -9.07 8.65 -11.80
N LYS A 54 -10.27 9.22 -11.69
CA LYS A 54 -10.53 10.44 -10.89
C LYS A 54 -11.16 10.18 -9.52
N ASP A 55 -11.78 9.01 -9.35
CA ASP A 55 -12.66 8.73 -8.20
C ASP A 55 -12.06 7.72 -7.22
N LYS A 56 -10.90 7.13 -7.55
CA LYS A 56 -10.14 6.26 -6.65
C LYS A 56 -8.83 6.96 -6.31
N PHE A 57 -8.77 7.54 -5.12
CA PHE A 57 -7.60 8.24 -4.64
C PHE A 57 -6.50 7.28 -4.19
N ALA A 58 -5.26 7.72 -4.35
CA ALA A 58 -4.09 7.01 -3.85
C ALA A 58 -4.12 6.86 -2.31
N LYS A 59 -3.47 5.80 -1.81
CA LYS A 59 -3.39 5.50 -0.37
C LYS A 59 -2.00 5.02 0.02
N ILE A 60 -1.52 5.51 1.16
CA ILE A 60 -0.32 5.00 1.83
C ILE A 60 -0.72 4.59 3.24
N CYS A 61 -0.58 3.30 3.54
CA CYS A 61 -0.75 2.73 4.87
C CYS A 61 0.60 2.23 5.40
N PHE A 62 0.89 2.54 6.67
CA PHE A 62 2.06 2.07 7.38
C PHE A 62 1.68 1.71 8.82
N GLU A 63 2.02 0.50 9.26
CA GLU A 63 1.69 -0.03 10.59
C GLU A 63 0.20 0.09 10.99
N ASP A 64 -0.69 -0.10 10.01
CA ASP A 64 -2.15 0.04 10.14
C ASP A 64 -2.68 1.48 10.27
N GLU A 65 -1.80 2.47 10.15
CA GLU A 65 -2.18 3.86 10.02
C GLU A 65 -2.20 4.30 8.55
N LEU A 66 -3.29 4.93 8.13
CA LEU A 66 -3.33 5.65 6.86
C LEU A 66 -2.48 6.92 7.00
N LEU A 67 -1.32 6.97 6.35
CA LEU A 67 -0.47 8.17 6.32
C LEU A 67 -1.01 9.18 5.31
N MET A 68 -1.42 8.70 4.13
CA MET A 68 -2.02 9.52 3.07
C MET A 68 -3.27 8.84 2.53
N SER A 69 -4.39 9.56 2.47
CA SER A 69 -5.68 9.05 1.97
C SER A 69 -6.68 10.17 1.73
N GLU A 70 -7.76 9.86 1.01
CA GLU A 70 -8.93 10.73 0.86
C GLU A 70 -9.53 11.11 2.23
N ASP A 71 -9.69 10.13 3.14
CA ASP A 71 -10.27 10.34 4.47
C ASP A 71 -9.48 11.35 5.33
N LYS A 72 -8.16 11.47 5.09
CA LYS A 72 -7.29 12.45 5.75
C LYS A 72 -7.20 13.78 5.00
N GLY A 73 -7.76 13.88 3.80
CA GLY A 73 -7.74 15.10 2.98
C GLY A 73 -6.33 15.56 2.57
N ASN A 74 -5.34 14.66 2.59
CA ASN A 74 -3.93 15.01 2.35
C ASN A 74 -3.34 14.34 1.09
N VAL A 75 -4.16 13.65 0.30
CA VAL A 75 -3.80 13.12 -1.02
C VAL A 75 -4.29 14.08 -2.11
N GLY A 76 -3.57 14.15 -3.24
CA GLY A 76 -4.02 14.89 -4.41
C GLY A 76 -3.25 14.51 -5.68
N ARG A 77 -3.68 15.07 -6.81
CA ARG A 77 -3.06 14.88 -8.13
C ARG A 77 -1.55 15.09 -8.07
N GLY A 78 -0.80 14.22 -8.74
CA GLY A 78 0.66 14.27 -8.78
C GLY A 78 1.33 13.10 -8.08
N ILE A 79 2.49 13.37 -7.49
CA ILE A 79 3.24 12.39 -6.67
C ILE A 79 3.01 12.71 -5.19
N ASN A 80 2.52 11.74 -4.45
CA ASN A 80 2.24 11.80 -3.02
C ASN A 80 3.35 11.04 -2.28
N ILE A 81 4.00 11.68 -1.31
CA ILE A 81 5.18 11.15 -0.62
C ILE A 81 4.97 11.20 0.89
N ALA A 82 5.13 10.07 1.56
CA ALA A 82 5.26 9.99 3.01
C ALA A 82 6.71 9.64 3.39
N ILE A 83 7.26 10.34 4.37
CA ILE A 83 8.56 10.08 4.99
C ILE A 83 8.30 9.52 6.38
N VAL A 84 8.89 8.36 6.68
CA VAL A 84 8.79 7.69 7.99
C VAL A 84 10.18 7.49 8.55
N ASP A 85 10.38 7.82 9.82
CA ASP A 85 11.60 7.51 10.54
C ASP A 85 11.66 6.00 10.76
N TYR A 86 12.70 5.35 10.23
CA TYR A 86 12.80 3.89 10.25
C TYR A 86 13.05 3.34 11.67
N ILE A 87 13.73 4.10 12.52
CA ILE A 87 14.11 3.65 13.87
C ILE A 87 12.89 3.61 14.78
N THR A 88 12.07 4.65 14.71
CA THR A 88 10.89 4.84 15.58
C THR A 88 9.60 4.33 14.95
N GLY A 89 9.54 4.26 13.62
CA GLY A 89 8.32 3.96 12.87
C GLY A 89 7.35 5.14 12.76
N ASN A 90 7.73 6.32 13.24
CA ASN A 90 6.87 7.50 13.25
C ASN A 90 6.92 8.23 11.90
N VAL A 91 5.78 8.78 11.50
CA VAL A 91 5.72 9.69 10.34
C VAL A 91 6.51 10.97 10.64
N VAL A 92 7.38 11.34 9.71
CA VAL A 92 8.18 12.57 9.76
C VAL A 92 7.45 13.68 9.02
N ASP A 93 7.03 13.40 7.79
CA ASP A 93 6.32 14.38 6.95
C ASP A 93 5.52 13.68 5.83
N THR A 94 4.47 14.33 5.34
CA THR A 94 3.67 13.86 4.21
C THR A 94 3.35 15.04 3.29
N LYS A 95 3.56 14.87 1.98
CA LYS A 95 3.31 15.95 1.02
C LYS A 95 2.92 15.43 -0.35
N ASN A 96 2.02 16.14 -1.02
CA ASN A 96 1.70 15.95 -2.42
C ASN A 96 2.36 17.03 -3.28
N PHE A 97 2.71 16.67 -4.51
CA PHE A 97 3.32 17.55 -5.49
C PHE A 97 2.63 17.36 -6.84
N ASP A 98 1.86 18.36 -7.27
CA ASP A 98 1.15 18.32 -8.55
C ASP A 98 2.15 18.25 -9.72
N MET A 99 2.06 17.19 -10.51
CA MET A 99 2.91 16.98 -11.69
C MET A 99 2.17 17.27 -13.01
N TYR A 100 0.95 17.82 -12.95
CA TYR A 100 0.20 18.27 -14.11
C TYR A 100 0.14 19.80 -14.19
N GLU A 101 -0.12 20.47 -13.07
CA GLU A 101 -0.16 21.94 -12.95
C GLU A 101 0.97 22.47 -12.05
N GLY A 102 1.28 23.77 -12.18
CA GLY A 102 2.36 24.40 -11.40
C GLY A 102 3.78 23.98 -11.80
N ASP A 103 4.77 24.20 -10.92
CA ASP A 103 6.17 23.80 -11.09
C ASP A 103 6.75 23.28 -9.78
N PHE A 104 6.41 22.03 -9.45
CA PHE A 104 6.70 21.44 -8.14
C PHE A 104 7.85 20.43 -8.16
N SER A 105 8.40 20.05 -9.32
CA SER A 105 9.45 19.03 -9.46
C SER A 105 10.69 19.34 -8.59
N GLY A 106 11.17 20.59 -8.61
CA GLY A 106 12.31 21.01 -7.80
C GLY A 106 12.01 21.00 -6.30
N SER A 107 10.81 21.44 -5.90
CA SER A 107 10.39 21.39 -4.49
C SER A 107 10.23 19.96 -3.97
N MET A 108 9.76 19.03 -4.82
CA MET A 108 9.70 17.61 -4.52
C MET A 108 11.10 17.02 -4.36
N ALA A 109 12.03 17.35 -5.26
CA ALA A 109 13.43 16.94 -5.15
C ALA A 109 14.07 17.45 -3.85
N ALA A 110 13.78 18.69 -3.44
CA ALA A 110 14.25 19.25 -2.17
C ALA A 110 13.66 18.49 -0.96
N PHE A 111 12.36 18.17 -0.98
CA PHE A 111 11.68 17.40 0.05
C PHE A 111 12.25 15.99 0.22
N ILE A 112 12.53 15.30 -0.89
CA ILE A 112 13.20 13.99 -0.89
C ILE A 112 14.61 14.11 -0.27
N LYS A 113 15.35 15.16 -0.64
CA LYS A 113 16.71 15.40 -0.14
C LYS A 113 16.74 15.80 1.33
N SER A 114 15.71 16.47 1.85
CA SER A 114 15.63 16.85 3.27
C SER A 114 15.27 15.68 4.19
N ALA A 115 14.78 14.56 3.67
CA ALA A 115 14.54 13.36 4.48
C ALA A 115 15.80 12.98 5.29
N PRO A 116 15.72 12.77 6.61
CA PRO A 116 16.86 12.34 7.41
C PRO A 116 17.44 11.00 6.95
N GLN A 117 18.69 10.71 7.35
CA GLN A 117 19.20 9.34 7.26
C GLN A 117 18.32 8.41 8.11
N LYS A 118 18.28 7.12 7.75
CA LYS A 118 17.37 6.13 8.36
C LYS A 118 15.90 6.51 8.18
N SER A 119 15.53 6.93 6.96
CA SER A 119 14.12 7.16 6.61
C SER A 119 13.64 6.16 5.57
N LEU A 120 12.36 5.79 5.66
CA LEU A 120 11.59 5.20 4.57
C LEU A 120 10.89 6.33 3.80
N LEU A 121 10.86 6.23 2.47
CA LEU A 121 10.10 7.12 1.59
C LEU A 121 9.11 6.27 0.80
N LEU A 122 7.81 6.53 0.99
CA LEU A 122 6.71 5.84 0.31
C LEU A 122 6.09 6.82 -0.68
N MET A 123 6.11 6.48 -1.97
CA MET A 123 5.66 7.34 -3.06
C MET A 123 4.56 6.67 -3.88
N VAL A 124 3.46 7.38 -4.13
CA VAL A 124 2.35 6.92 -4.98
C VAL A 124 1.88 8.03 -5.90
N THR A 125 1.49 7.69 -7.13
CA THR A 125 0.84 8.65 -8.05
C THR A 125 -0.66 8.71 -7.84
N ASP A 126 -1.24 9.88 -8.04
CA ASP A 126 -2.69 10.10 -8.17
C ASP A 126 -2.98 10.94 -9.42
N ASP A 127 -3.92 10.52 -10.27
CA ASP A 127 -4.20 11.07 -11.61
C ASP A 127 -2.99 11.11 -12.58
N ASP A 128 -2.08 12.09 -12.47
CA ASP A 128 -0.87 12.20 -13.29
C ASP A 128 0.36 12.64 -12.49
N GLY A 129 1.37 11.77 -12.45
CA GLY A 129 2.66 12.01 -11.79
C GLY A 129 3.79 12.42 -12.74
N SER A 130 3.53 12.73 -14.02
CA SER A 130 4.58 12.74 -15.05
C SER A 130 4.71 14.02 -15.88
N THR A 131 3.63 14.75 -16.16
CA THR A 131 3.61 15.79 -17.21
C THR A 131 4.66 16.88 -17.00
N LYS A 132 4.84 17.30 -15.75
CA LYS A 132 5.79 18.32 -15.31
C LYS A 132 6.89 17.77 -14.40
N LEU A 133 7.05 16.45 -14.36
CA LEU A 133 8.16 15.82 -13.67
C LEU A 133 9.47 16.06 -14.45
N LYS A 134 10.32 16.93 -13.93
CA LYS A 134 11.59 17.36 -14.55
C LYS A 134 12.76 16.50 -14.09
N GLU A 135 13.93 16.74 -14.69
CA GLU A 135 15.15 15.95 -14.43
C GLU A 135 15.64 16.01 -12.98
N ASP A 136 15.39 17.11 -12.26
CA ASP A 136 15.72 17.22 -10.84
C ASP A 136 14.94 16.21 -9.97
N GLY A 137 13.62 16.12 -10.18
CA GLY A 137 12.73 15.17 -9.52
C GLY A 137 13.06 13.74 -9.93
N LYS A 138 13.20 13.47 -11.23
CA LYS A 138 13.61 12.14 -11.74
C LYS A 138 14.94 11.70 -11.14
N LYS A 139 15.94 12.57 -11.11
CA LYS A 139 17.25 12.27 -10.53
C LYS A 139 17.16 11.98 -9.04
N ALA A 140 16.44 12.79 -8.27
CA ALA A 140 16.28 12.57 -6.84
C ALA A 140 15.62 11.22 -6.52
N ILE A 141 14.63 10.81 -7.30
CA ILE A 141 13.95 9.51 -7.14
C ILE A 141 14.81 8.35 -7.67
N SER A 142 15.53 8.52 -8.78
CA SER A 142 16.48 7.51 -9.28
C SER A 142 17.63 7.25 -8.31
N GLU A 143 18.14 8.29 -7.63
CA GLU A 143 19.19 8.17 -6.61
C GLU A 143 18.74 7.33 -5.39
N LEU A 144 17.43 7.22 -5.15
CA LEU A 144 16.84 6.33 -4.15
C LEU A 144 16.68 4.88 -4.63
N GLY A 145 17.01 4.58 -5.89
CA GLY A 145 16.98 3.24 -6.47
C GLY A 145 15.76 2.92 -7.34
N SER A 146 14.93 3.91 -7.68
CA SER A 146 13.83 3.70 -8.64
C SER A 146 14.38 3.36 -10.02
N LYS A 147 13.81 2.32 -10.62
CA LYS A 147 14.09 1.85 -11.98
C LYS A 147 13.07 2.41 -12.99
N GLU A 148 11.88 2.81 -12.54
CA GLU A 148 10.77 3.20 -13.43
C GLU A 148 10.46 4.69 -13.49
N VAL A 149 10.96 5.52 -12.56
CA VAL A 149 10.62 6.97 -12.53
C VAL A 149 10.95 7.68 -13.85
N ARG A 150 12.03 7.26 -14.53
CA ARG A 150 12.44 7.82 -15.82
C ARG A 150 11.56 7.36 -16.99
N ASN A 151 10.81 6.27 -16.81
CA ASN A 151 9.90 5.69 -17.78
C ASN A 151 8.45 6.13 -17.57
N LEU A 152 8.16 6.96 -16.56
CA LEU A 152 6.81 7.47 -16.34
C LEU A 152 6.31 8.25 -17.56
N ARG A 153 5.04 8.04 -17.87
CA ARG A 153 4.31 8.62 -19.00
C ARG A 153 3.03 9.24 -18.44
N PHE A 154 2.38 10.06 -19.25
CA PHE A 154 1.11 10.69 -18.89
C PHE A 154 0.13 9.68 -18.30
N ARG A 155 -0.28 9.92 -17.05
CA ARG A 155 -1.19 9.07 -16.25
C ARG A 155 -0.72 7.66 -15.97
N SER A 156 0.60 7.40 -15.99
CA SER A 156 1.12 6.15 -15.42
C SER A 156 0.74 6.06 -13.94
N SER A 157 0.11 4.94 -13.56
CA SER A 157 0.01 4.55 -12.17
C SER A 157 1.38 4.04 -11.71
N TRP A 158 1.90 4.55 -10.60
CA TRP A 158 3.20 4.19 -10.06
C TRP A 158 3.19 4.18 -8.54
N VAL A 159 3.85 3.20 -7.95
CA VAL A 159 4.09 3.07 -6.51
C VAL A 159 5.54 2.67 -6.28
N PHE A 160 6.18 3.28 -5.29
CA PHE A 160 7.60 3.07 -5.01
C PHE A 160 7.95 3.31 -3.55
N ILE A 161 8.62 2.34 -2.93
CA ILE A 161 9.19 2.47 -1.59
C ILE A 161 10.72 2.46 -1.66
N ALA A 162 11.33 3.39 -0.94
CA ALA A 162 12.78 3.54 -0.83
C ALA A 162 13.22 3.65 0.63
N ALA A 163 14.50 3.35 0.84
CA ALA A 163 15.20 3.60 2.11
C ALA A 163 16.34 4.59 1.89
N LYS A 164 16.51 5.54 2.81
CA LYS A 164 17.63 6.47 2.84
C LYS A 164 18.57 6.11 3.97
N GLY A 165 19.83 5.83 3.65
CA GLY A 165 20.87 5.47 4.63
C GLY A 165 20.90 3.99 5.03
N PHE A 166 20.16 3.13 4.32
CA PHE A 166 20.22 1.68 4.44
C PHE A 166 19.61 1.02 3.18
N LYS A 167 19.73 -0.31 3.05
CA LYS A 167 19.16 -1.06 1.94
C LYS A 167 17.92 -1.83 2.41
N LEU A 168 16.85 -1.74 1.63
CA LEU A 168 15.70 -2.62 1.77
C LEU A 168 16.05 -4.05 1.33
N PRO A 169 15.35 -5.08 1.86
CA PRO A 169 15.51 -6.45 1.38
C PRO A 169 15.29 -6.57 -0.14
N GLU A 170 15.92 -7.54 -0.78
CA GLU A 170 15.80 -7.75 -2.22
C GLU A 170 14.54 -8.52 -2.62
N ASP A 171 13.97 -9.27 -1.68
CA ASP A 171 12.80 -10.12 -1.85
C ASP A 171 11.45 -9.40 -1.70
N ILE A 172 11.46 -8.12 -1.32
CA ILE A 172 10.23 -7.31 -1.25
C ILE A 172 9.96 -6.58 -2.58
N GLU A 173 8.68 -6.50 -3.00
CA GLU A 173 8.25 -5.69 -4.15
C GLU A 173 8.36 -4.20 -3.79
N LYS A 174 9.40 -3.53 -4.32
CA LYS A 174 9.74 -2.14 -4.00
C LYS A 174 9.10 -1.12 -4.95
N GLU A 175 8.81 -1.53 -6.17
CA GLU A 175 8.36 -0.62 -7.22
C GLU A 175 7.44 -1.33 -8.19
N LYS A 176 6.42 -0.62 -8.67
CA LYS A 176 5.51 -1.11 -9.70
C LYS A 176 5.01 0.06 -10.54
N VAL A 177 4.80 -0.20 -11.82
CA VAL A 177 4.26 0.79 -12.78
C VAL A 177 3.22 0.16 -13.68
N ASN A 178 2.19 0.92 -14.04
CA ASN A 178 1.21 0.57 -15.05
C ASN A 178 0.96 1.79 -15.95
N HIS A 179 1.30 1.67 -17.22
CA HIS A 179 1.19 2.76 -18.18
C HIS A 179 -0.22 2.85 -18.76
N SER A 180 -0.67 4.08 -19.04
CA SER A 180 -1.92 4.30 -19.78
C SER A 180 -1.81 3.70 -21.18
N ASP A 181 -2.76 2.84 -21.53
CA ASP A 181 -2.93 2.22 -22.83
C ASP A 181 -4.42 2.20 -23.16
N LYS A 182 -4.82 2.89 -24.24
CA LYS A 182 -6.24 3.05 -24.61
C LYS A 182 -7.00 1.72 -24.71
N ASN A 183 -6.32 0.62 -25.03
CA ASN A 183 -6.93 -0.70 -25.18
C ASN A 183 -6.98 -1.52 -23.89
N LYS A 184 -6.25 -1.11 -22.84
CA LYS A 184 -6.14 -1.83 -21.56
C LYS A 184 -6.59 -1.01 -20.35
N ASN A 185 -6.84 0.27 -20.56
CA ASN A 185 -7.24 1.19 -19.52
C ASN A 185 -8.53 0.72 -18.85
N ARG A 186 -8.48 0.60 -17.51
CA ARG A 186 -9.64 0.25 -16.69
C ARG A 186 -10.65 1.39 -16.60
N TYR A 187 -10.17 2.63 -16.70
CA TYR A 187 -10.97 3.85 -16.65
C TYR A 187 -10.83 4.62 -17.97
N ASN A 188 -11.76 5.53 -18.27
CA ASN A 188 -11.72 6.31 -19.51
C ASN A 188 -10.49 7.24 -19.59
N GLY A 189 -9.37 6.74 -20.11
CA GLY A 189 -8.12 7.47 -20.26
C GLY A 189 -7.12 7.32 -19.10
N TRP A 190 -7.37 6.41 -18.14
CA TRP A 190 -6.43 6.07 -17.06
C TRP A 190 -6.25 4.55 -16.95
N PRO A 191 -5.02 4.08 -16.65
CA PRO A 191 -4.77 2.68 -16.35
C PRO A 191 -5.40 2.27 -15.03
N ALA A 192 -5.46 0.97 -14.76
CA ALA A 192 -5.83 0.48 -13.44
C ALA A 192 -4.85 1.01 -12.37
N GLU A 193 -5.38 1.29 -11.19
CA GLU A 193 -4.59 1.46 -9.98
C GLU A 193 -3.75 0.21 -9.71
N ILE A 194 -2.60 0.40 -9.10
CA ILE A 194 -1.69 -0.68 -8.73
C ILE A 194 -1.38 -0.63 -7.24
N GLN A 195 -1.03 -1.78 -6.69
CA GLN A 195 -0.64 -1.90 -5.30
C GLN A 195 0.66 -2.67 -5.14
N ILE A 196 1.39 -2.30 -4.08
CA ILE A 196 2.44 -3.10 -3.46
C ILE A 196 2.16 -3.15 -1.96
N GLU A 197 2.45 -4.30 -1.34
CA GLU A 197 2.38 -4.47 0.11
C GLU A 197 3.54 -5.35 0.56
N GLY A 198 3.98 -5.19 1.80
CA GLY A 198 5.10 -5.97 2.30
C GLY A 198 5.47 -5.67 3.74
N CYS A 199 6.50 -6.38 4.20
CA CYS A 199 6.99 -6.33 5.56
C CYS A 199 8.47 -5.92 5.54
N ILE A 200 8.83 -4.89 6.32
CA ILE A 200 10.21 -4.40 6.41
C ILE A 200 10.75 -4.75 7.80
N PRO A 201 11.78 -5.59 7.92
CA PRO A 201 12.42 -5.88 9.22
C PRO A 201 12.85 -4.58 9.92
N LYS A 202 12.76 -4.50 11.25
CA LYS A 202 13.12 -3.31 12.05
C LYS A 202 14.62 -3.21 12.40
N ASN A 203 15.43 -4.15 11.96
CA ASN A 203 16.85 -4.30 12.31
C ASN A 203 17.81 -4.19 11.09
N LEU A 204 17.42 -3.49 10.04
CA LEU A 204 18.23 -3.31 8.83
C LEU A 204 19.31 -2.23 9.08
N GLY A 205 20.56 -2.66 9.01
CA GLY A 205 21.73 -1.78 9.13
C GLY A 205 21.94 -1.21 10.53
N SER A 206 21.66 -2.01 11.56
CA SER A 206 22.37 -1.93 12.85
C SER A 206 23.86 -2.17 12.66
#